data_AF-A0A6N8BIN7-F1
#
_entry.id   AF-A0A6N8BIN7-F1
#
_cell.length_a   1.000
_cell.length_b   1.000
_cell.length_c   1.000
_cell.angle_alpha   90.00
_cell.angle_beta   90.00
_cell.angle_gamma   90.00
#
_symmetry.space_group_name_H-M   'P 1'
#
loop_
_entity.id
_entity.type
_entity.pdbx_description
1 polymer ?
#
loop_
_entity_poly.entity_id
_entity_poly.type
_entity_poly.pdbx_seq_one_letter_code
_entity_poly.pdbx_strand_id
1 'polypeptide(L)'
;MNKLQGFYELKRIGIPAAPWNVFTGEELLDPSLLWTIRVATKYGNDINLPRAIGVTAEEAKKKGQEFLEHFKKNGIVIYYPYFIALKSGILETRENMTIIESVKDDLWNLTTKGYREVTVIIDKRTKEKLYNGSKYFLNKKEINQLLLCSSRIRVKYKDYIFDKSSIIAEWSYACSTDIEDKPIGEKYLVFYECREISHKYK
;
A
#
# COMPACT_ATOMS: atom_id res chain seq x y z
N MET A 1 10.16 1.71 -10.51
CA MET A 1 9.12 2.75 -10.35
C MET A 1 9.42 3.59 -9.13
N ASN A 2 9.15 4.88 -9.21
CA ASN A 2 9.27 5.82 -8.09
C ASN A 2 7.94 5.85 -7.27
N LYS A 3 7.93 6.43 -6.07
CA LYS A 3 6.78 6.40 -5.15
C LYS A 3 5.55 7.10 -5.72
N LEU A 4 5.78 8.22 -6.42
CA LEU A 4 4.73 8.97 -7.09
C LEU A 4 4.06 8.10 -8.17
N GLN A 5 4.85 7.43 -9.00
CA GLN A 5 4.38 6.48 -9.99
C GLN A 5 3.56 5.36 -9.31
N GLY A 6 4.04 4.79 -8.21
CA GLY A 6 3.32 3.76 -7.45
C GLY A 6 1.89 4.20 -7.06
N PHE A 7 1.72 5.42 -6.57
CA PHE A 7 0.41 5.96 -6.20
C PHE A 7 -0.55 6.11 -7.39
N TYR A 8 -0.06 6.63 -8.52
CA TYR A 8 -0.86 6.74 -9.74
C TYR A 8 -1.15 5.38 -10.37
N GLU A 9 -0.19 4.46 -10.31
CA GLU A 9 -0.34 3.10 -10.83
C GLU A 9 -1.45 2.35 -10.10
N LEU A 10 -1.52 2.44 -8.76
CA LEU A 10 -2.61 1.82 -7.99
C LEU A 10 -4.00 2.28 -8.47
N LYS A 11 -4.18 3.59 -8.69
CA LYS A 11 -5.41 4.15 -9.29
C LYS A 11 -5.65 3.61 -10.69
N ARG A 12 -4.60 3.51 -11.52
CA ARG A 12 -4.66 3.06 -12.92
C ARG A 12 -4.95 1.55 -13.09
N ILE A 13 -4.53 0.72 -12.14
CA ILE A 13 -4.80 -0.74 -12.13
C ILE A 13 -6.27 -0.99 -11.77
N GLY A 14 -6.91 -0.11 -11.00
CA GLY A 14 -8.28 -0.28 -10.54
C GLY A 14 -8.41 -1.33 -9.41
N ILE A 15 -7.41 -1.37 -8.52
CA ILE A 15 -7.49 -2.10 -7.24
C ILE A 15 -7.81 -1.13 -6.10
N PRO A 16 -8.31 -1.60 -4.93
CA PRO A 16 -8.63 -0.73 -3.81
C PRO A 16 -7.40 0.02 -3.33
N ALA A 17 -7.27 1.30 -3.68
CA ALA A 17 -6.11 2.11 -3.34
C ALA A 17 -6.43 3.09 -2.21
N ALA A 18 -5.41 3.50 -1.46
CA ALA A 18 -5.57 4.59 -0.50
C ALA A 18 -6.18 5.81 -1.21
N PRO A 19 -7.23 6.44 -0.66
CA PRO A 19 -7.99 7.50 -1.33
C PRO A 19 -7.25 8.85 -1.26
N TRP A 20 -6.02 8.87 -1.73
CA TRP A 20 -5.15 10.04 -1.67
C TRP A 20 -5.56 11.12 -2.66
N ASN A 21 -5.43 12.37 -2.22
CA ASN A 21 -5.58 13.58 -3.02
C ASN A 21 -4.30 14.41 -2.94
N VAL A 22 -4.10 15.31 -3.91
CA VAL A 22 -2.99 16.27 -3.87
C VAL A 22 -3.34 17.37 -2.87
N PHE A 23 -2.44 17.66 -1.95
CA PHE A 23 -2.58 18.75 -0.98
C PHE A 23 -2.07 20.05 -1.62
N THR A 24 -2.88 21.10 -1.60
CA THR A 24 -2.57 22.42 -2.18
C THR A 24 -2.35 23.49 -1.11
N GLY A 25 -2.74 23.23 0.14
CA GLY A 25 -2.64 24.13 1.29
C GLY A 25 -3.98 24.76 1.69
N GLU A 26 -5.00 24.61 0.86
CA GLU A 26 -6.34 25.20 1.02
C GLU A 26 -7.38 24.19 1.52
N GLU A 27 -7.00 22.92 1.65
CA GLU A 27 -7.92 21.85 2.01
C GLU A 27 -8.52 22.04 3.42
N LEU A 28 -9.82 21.77 3.52
CA LEU A 28 -10.52 21.60 4.78
C LEU A 28 -10.46 20.13 5.17
N LEU A 29 -9.65 19.85 6.19
CA LEU A 29 -9.50 18.51 6.76
C LEU A 29 -10.52 18.32 7.88
N ASP A 30 -11.27 17.23 7.83
CA ASP A 30 -12.26 16.87 8.86
C ASP A 30 -11.56 16.72 10.23
N PRO A 31 -11.92 17.53 11.24
CA PRO A 31 -11.29 17.50 12.56
C PRO A 31 -11.69 16.28 13.39
N SER A 32 -12.70 15.52 12.98
CA SER A 32 -13.10 14.27 13.65
C SER A 32 -12.24 13.06 13.24
N LEU A 33 -11.35 13.23 12.27
CA LEU A 33 -10.47 12.18 11.75
C LEU A 33 -9.00 12.51 12.01
N LEU A 34 -8.18 11.46 12.09
CA LEU A 34 -6.74 11.56 11.92
C LEU A 34 -6.37 11.51 10.43
N TRP A 35 -5.24 12.12 10.10
CA TRP A 35 -4.80 12.34 8.73
C TRP A 35 -3.40 11.81 8.47
N THR A 36 -3.16 11.45 7.21
CA THR A 36 -1.85 11.13 6.68
C THR A 36 -1.47 12.16 5.63
N ILE A 37 -0.29 12.77 5.77
CA ILE A 37 0.35 13.65 4.81
C ILE A 37 1.67 13.02 4.37
N ARG A 38 1.91 12.91 3.06
CA ARG A 38 3.14 12.30 2.52
C ARG A 38 3.68 13.08 1.34
N VAL A 39 5.01 13.13 1.24
CA VAL A 39 5.70 13.62 0.04
C VAL A 39 5.89 12.48 -0.96
N ALA A 40 5.72 12.79 -2.24
CA ALA A 40 6.07 11.92 -3.36
C ALA A 40 6.84 12.73 -4.42
N THR A 41 8.09 12.40 -4.66
CA THR A 41 8.98 13.10 -5.59
C THR A 41 8.80 12.62 -7.04
N LYS A 42 8.98 13.52 -8.01
CA LYS A 42 8.91 13.21 -9.45
C LYS A 42 10.16 12.49 -9.96
N TYR A 43 11.32 12.81 -9.39
CA TYR A 43 12.63 12.30 -9.74
C TYR A 43 13.51 12.19 -8.49
N GLY A 44 14.52 11.33 -8.51
CA GLY A 44 15.47 11.17 -7.42
C GLY A 44 15.19 9.95 -6.52
N ASN A 45 15.90 9.88 -5.39
CA ASN A 45 15.82 8.77 -4.46
C ASN A 45 14.60 8.94 -3.54
N ASP A 46 13.65 8.00 -3.58
CA ASP A 46 12.39 8.08 -2.81
C ASP A 46 12.47 7.46 -1.41
N ILE A 47 13.68 7.20 -0.94
CA ILE A 47 13.92 6.59 0.36
C ILE A 47 13.70 7.64 1.45
N ASN A 48 12.90 7.30 2.47
CA ASN A 48 12.65 8.14 3.66
C ASN A 48 12.07 9.54 3.36
N LEU A 49 11.24 9.67 2.33
CA LEU A 49 10.51 10.92 2.08
C LEU A 49 9.67 11.32 3.31
N PRO A 50 9.60 12.63 3.64
CA PRO A 50 8.84 13.12 4.78
C PRO A 50 7.38 12.68 4.79
N ARG A 51 6.90 12.35 5.98
CA ARG A 51 5.53 11.92 6.23
C ARG A 51 5.07 12.33 7.62
N ALA A 52 3.81 12.70 7.73
CA ALA A 52 3.06 12.81 8.98
C ALA A 52 1.91 11.80 8.90
N ILE A 53 1.74 10.94 9.90
CA ILE A 53 0.81 9.81 9.87
C ILE A 53 0.06 9.80 11.19
N GLY A 54 -1.27 9.68 11.14
CA GLY A 54 -2.09 9.61 12.36
C GLY A 54 -2.10 10.92 13.13
N VAL A 55 -2.10 12.06 12.42
CA VAL A 55 -2.04 13.40 13.02
C VAL A 55 -3.38 14.12 12.93
N THR A 56 -3.62 15.10 13.80
CA THR A 56 -4.85 15.90 13.78
C THR A 56 -4.97 16.71 12.48
N ALA A 57 -6.17 17.18 12.16
CA ALA A 57 -6.41 18.05 11.00
C ALA A 57 -5.54 19.33 11.01
N GLU A 58 -5.35 19.94 12.19
CA GLU A 58 -4.50 21.13 12.36
C GLU A 58 -3.03 20.82 12.08
N GLU A 59 -2.51 19.75 12.69
CA GLU A 59 -1.13 19.33 12.49
C GLU A 59 -0.87 18.90 11.04
N ALA A 60 -1.81 18.16 10.44
CA ALA A 60 -1.76 17.77 9.03
C ALA A 60 -1.67 18.98 8.11
N LYS A 61 -2.46 20.03 8.36
CA LYS A 61 -2.40 21.27 7.57
C LYS A 61 -1.05 21.96 7.70
N LYS A 62 -0.55 22.10 8.93
CA LYS A 62 0.78 22.68 9.20
C LYS A 62 1.90 21.89 8.50
N LYS A 63 1.91 20.57 8.65
CA LYS A 63 2.91 19.69 8.01
C LYS A 63 2.81 19.68 6.49
N GLY A 64 1.59 19.70 5.95
CA GLY A 64 1.35 19.80 4.52
C GLY A 64 1.91 21.09 3.93
N GLN A 65 1.72 22.22 4.61
CA GLN A 65 2.29 23.52 4.21
C GLN A 65 3.82 23.51 4.25
N GLU A 66 4.42 23.02 5.35
CA GLU A 66 5.88 22.83 5.45
C GLU A 66 6.40 21.99 4.27
N PHE A 67 5.77 20.85 3.99
CA PHE A 67 6.19 19.98 2.89
C PHE A 67 5.99 20.63 1.51
N LEU A 68 4.93 21.40 1.31
CA LEU A 68 4.71 22.10 0.05
C LEU A 68 5.83 23.12 -0.21
N GLU A 69 6.20 23.92 0.78
CA GLU A 69 7.28 24.90 0.64
C GLU A 69 8.60 24.26 0.20
N HIS A 70 8.94 23.10 0.79
CA HIS A 70 10.19 22.41 0.51
C HIS A 70 10.16 21.61 -0.81
N PHE A 71 9.01 21.07 -1.21
CA PHE A 71 8.93 20.08 -2.30
C PHE A 71 8.13 20.51 -3.53
N LYS A 72 7.50 21.70 -3.56
CA LYS A 72 6.65 22.18 -4.68
C LYS A 72 7.30 22.10 -6.06
N LYS A 73 8.63 22.24 -6.15
CA LYS A 73 9.36 22.14 -7.43
C LYS A 73 9.65 20.70 -7.86
N ASN A 74 9.84 19.79 -6.91
CA ASN A 74 10.43 18.46 -7.15
C ASN A 74 9.49 17.29 -6.85
N GLY A 75 8.30 17.55 -6.29
CA GLY A 75 7.35 16.52 -5.92
C GLY A 75 5.93 17.06 -5.75
N ILE A 76 5.08 16.22 -5.20
CA ILE A 76 3.76 16.59 -4.71
C ILE A 76 3.64 16.22 -3.24
N VAL A 77 2.75 16.91 -2.55
CA VAL A 77 2.28 16.50 -1.22
C VAL A 77 0.92 15.87 -1.43
N ILE A 78 0.71 14.69 -0.85
CA ILE A 78 -0.58 14.01 -0.87
C ILE A 78 -1.13 13.88 0.55
N TYR A 79 -2.45 13.81 0.64
CA TYR A 79 -3.16 13.60 1.88
C TYR A 79 -4.30 12.59 1.74
N TYR A 80 -4.61 11.89 2.83
CA TYR A 80 -5.77 11.01 2.97
C TYR A 80 -6.07 10.74 4.45
N PRO A 81 -7.29 10.30 4.81
CA PRO A 81 -7.61 9.87 6.17
C PRO A 81 -6.68 8.75 6.64
N TYR A 82 -6.21 8.85 7.87
CA TYR A 82 -5.44 7.80 8.50
C TYR A 82 -6.30 6.54 8.73
N PHE A 83 -5.63 5.39 8.73
CA PHE A 83 -6.25 4.10 8.95
C PHE A 83 -5.34 3.22 9.81
N ILE A 84 -5.94 2.39 10.65
CA ILE A 84 -5.23 1.36 11.42
C ILE A 84 -5.23 0.06 10.62
N ALA A 85 -4.05 -0.52 10.44
CA ALA A 85 -3.93 -1.84 9.85
C ALA A 85 -4.22 -2.92 10.91
N LEU A 86 -5.09 -3.87 10.57
CA LEU A 86 -5.32 -5.08 11.38
C LEU A 86 -4.45 -6.25 10.89
N LYS A 87 -4.24 -6.28 9.56
CA LYS A 87 -3.33 -7.19 8.88
C LYS A 87 -2.70 -6.43 7.75
N SER A 88 -1.41 -6.61 7.53
CA SER A 88 -0.71 -6.03 6.40
C SER A 88 0.07 -7.09 5.65
N GLY A 89 0.55 -6.74 4.47
CA GLY A 89 1.36 -7.68 3.72
C GLY A 89 1.87 -7.17 2.39
N ILE A 90 2.59 -8.08 1.75
CA ILE A 90 3.09 -7.93 0.40
C ILE A 90 2.30 -8.89 -0.50
N LEU A 91 1.83 -8.39 -1.62
CA LEU A 91 1.25 -9.16 -2.70
C LEU A 91 2.22 -9.11 -3.88
N GLU A 92 2.96 -10.20 -4.11
CA GLU A 92 3.82 -10.34 -5.28
C GLU A 92 3.09 -11.10 -6.39
N THR A 93 3.02 -10.49 -7.56
CA THR A 93 2.39 -11.01 -8.77
C THR A 93 3.47 -11.36 -9.79
N ARG A 94 3.70 -12.66 -10.01
CA ARG A 94 4.65 -13.22 -11.00
C ARG A 94 3.92 -14.02 -12.06
N GLU A 95 4.44 -14.16 -13.28
CA GLU A 95 3.73 -14.75 -14.43
C GLU A 95 2.80 -15.95 -14.10
N ASN A 96 3.34 -16.95 -13.42
CA ASN A 96 2.67 -18.22 -13.13
C ASN A 96 2.28 -18.41 -11.66
N MET A 97 2.57 -17.46 -10.77
CA MET A 97 2.24 -17.59 -9.35
C MET A 97 1.86 -16.27 -8.69
N THR A 98 1.21 -16.36 -7.54
CA THR A 98 0.96 -15.23 -6.65
C THR A 98 1.51 -15.58 -5.28
N ILE A 99 2.28 -14.67 -4.69
CA ILE A 99 2.82 -14.83 -3.35
C ILE A 99 2.17 -13.77 -2.46
N ILE A 100 1.59 -14.21 -1.35
CA ILE A 100 0.97 -13.36 -0.35
C ILE A 100 1.76 -13.55 0.95
N GLU A 101 2.52 -12.55 1.35
CA GLU A 101 3.11 -12.51 2.69
C GLU A 101 2.26 -11.64 3.57
N SER A 102 2.01 -12.07 4.81
CA SER A 102 1.14 -11.36 5.73
C SER A 102 1.70 -11.30 7.14
N VAL A 103 1.43 -10.18 7.79
CA VAL A 103 1.82 -9.89 9.17
C VAL A 103 0.64 -9.27 9.90
N LYS A 104 0.62 -9.43 11.22
CA LYS A 104 -0.32 -8.73 12.09
C LYS A 104 0.01 -7.23 12.14
N ASP A 105 -1.04 -6.42 12.17
CA ASP A 105 -0.98 -4.97 12.29
C ASP A 105 -0.20 -4.31 11.13
N ASP A 106 0.69 -3.34 11.42
CA ASP A 106 1.42 -2.58 10.42
C ASP A 106 2.42 -3.39 9.60
N LEU A 107 2.55 -3.02 8.32
CA LEU A 107 3.52 -3.63 7.40
C LEU A 107 4.97 -3.50 7.89
N TRP A 108 5.27 -2.48 8.70
CA TRP A 108 6.58 -2.29 9.33
C TRP A 108 7.03 -3.56 10.09
N ASN A 109 6.09 -4.28 10.71
CA ASN A 109 6.39 -5.52 11.41
C ASN A 109 7.03 -6.55 10.47
N LEU A 110 6.63 -6.60 9.20
CA LEU A 110 7.26 -7.43 8.18
C LEU A 110 8.56 -6.83 7.68
N THR A 111 8.55 -5.59 7.18
CA THR A 111 9.67 -5.02 6.42
C THR A 111 10.89 -4.67 7.26
N THR A 112 10.70 -4.37 8.55
CA THR A 112 11.77 -3.91 9.44
C THR A 112 12.09 -4.93 10.52
N LYS A 113 11.06 -5.55 11.12
CA LYS A 113 11.26 -6.53 12.21
C LYS A 113 11.37 -7.97 11.70
N GLY A 114 11.05 -8.21 10.42
CA GLY A 114 11.07 -9.55 9.82
C GLY A 114 9.96 -10.47 10.33
N TYR A 115 8.93 -9.93 10.99
CA TYR A 115 7.81 -10.73 11.49
C TYR A 115 6.91 -11.16 10.36
N ARG A 116 6.47 -12.41 10.41
CA ARG A 116 5.62 -12.99 9.38
C ARG A 116 4.71 -14.05 9.97
N GLU A 117 3.43 -13.86 9.76
CA GLU A 117 2.39 -14.79 10.22
C GLU A 117 2.20 -15.93 9.22
N VAL A 118 2.15 -15.59 7.93
CA VAL A 118 1.98 -16.58 6.86
C VAL A 118 2.54 -16.08 5.52
N THR A 119 3.13 -17.00 4.75
CA THR A 119 3.31 -16.89 3.31
C THR A 119 2.37 -17.88 2.63
N VAL A 120 1.57 -17.40 1.68
CA VAL A 120 0.76 -18.23 0.80
C VAL A 120 1.30 -18.13 -0.62
N ILE A 121 1.72 -19.24 -1.19
CA ILE A 121 2.15 -19.33 -2.60
C ILE A 121 1.04 -20.03 -3.36
N ILE A 122 0.50 -19.36 -4.37
CA ILE A 122 -0.62 -19.85 -5.17
C ILE A 122 -0.16 -20.03 -6.61
N ASP A 123 -0.23 -21.26 -7.12
CA ASP A 123 -0.04 -21.53 -8.54
C ASP A 123 -1.23 -21.03 -9.35
N LYS A 124 -0.96 -20.30 -10.43
CA LYS A 124 -2.02 -19.70 -11.26
C LYS A 124 -2.80 -20.74 -12.05
N ARG A 125 -2.15 -21.82 -12.51
CA ARG A 125 -2.70 -22.85 -13.38
C ARG A 125 -3.45 -23.91 -12.56
N THR A 126 -2.80 -24.51 -11.56
CA THR A 126 -3.37 -25.60 -10.76
C THR A 126 -4.28 -25.07 -9.65
N LYS A 127 -4.14 -23.79 -9.25
CA LYS A 127 -4.77 -23.18 -8.07
C LYS A 127 -4.36 -23.80 -6.74
N GLU A 128 -3.32 -24.65 -6.75
CA GLU A 128 -2.74 -25.20 -5.53
C GLU A 128 -2.17 -24.09 -4.67
N LYS A 129 -2.29 -24.26 -3.35
CA LYS A 129 -1.85 -23.29 -2.35
C LYS A 129 -0.89 -23.96 -1.38
N LEU A 130 0.33 -23.46 -1.34
CA LEU A 130 1.31 -23.81 -0.32
C LEU A 130 1.27 -22.75 0.79
N TYR A 131 1.18 -23.19 2.04
CA TYR A 131 1.18 -22.32 3.22
C TYR A 131 2.45 -22.55 4.03
N ASN A 132 3.15 -21.46 4.36
CA ASN A 132 4.24 -21.47 5.33
C ASN A 132 3.86 -20.53 6.49
N GLY A 133 3.64 -21.08 7.68
CA GLY A 133 3.11 -20.35 8.84
C GLY A 133 1.63 -20.65 9.11
N SER A 134 0.93 -19.70 9.73
CA SER A 134 -0.45 -19.89 10.18
C SER A 134 -1.45 -19.85 9.02
N LYS A 135 -1.88 -21.02 8.55
CA LYS A 135 -2.88 -21.15 7.46
C LYS A 135 -4.24 -20.50 7.73
N TYR A 136 -4.53 -20.17 8.99
CA TYR A 136 -5.79 -19.54 9.40
C TYR A 136 -5.66 -18.03 9.62
N PHE A 137 -4.45 -17.46 9.47
CA PHE A 137 -4.24 -16.03 9.64
C PHE A 137 -5.05 -15.22 8.61
N LEU A 138 -5.10 -15.66 7.36
CA LEU A 138 -6.01 -15.13 6.34
C LEU A 138 -7.17 -16.09 6.11
N ASN A 139 -8.39 -15.56 6.11
CA ASN A 139 -9.57 -16.36 5.75
C ASN A 139 -9.75 -16.45 4.23
N LYS A 140 -10.66 -17.34 3.79
CA LYS A 140 -10.92 -17.59 2.36
C LYS A 140 -11.36 -16.33 1.59
N LYS A 141 -12.17 -15.46 2.20
CA LYS A 141 -12.64 -14.21 1.58
C LYS A 141 -11.45 -13.25 1.37
N GLU A 142 -10.59 -13.12 2.37
CA GLU A 142 -9.41 -12.26 2.32
C GLU A 142 -8.41 -12.73 1.24
N ILE A 143 -8.14 -14.03 1.16
CA ILE A 143 -7.27 -14.60 0.11
C ILE A 143 -7.89 -14.36 -1.28
N ASN A 144 -9.19 -14.58 -1.43
CA ASN A 144 -9.87 -14.38 -2.72
C ASN A 144 -9.82 -12.91 -3.17
N GLN A 145 -10.01 -11.95 -2.27
CA GLN A 145 -9.90 -10.51 -2.59
C GLN A 145 -8.49 -10.15 -3.08
N LEU A 146 -7.45 -10.67 -2.43
CA LEU A 146 -6.06 -10.46 -2.84
C LEU A 146 -5.76 -11.11 -4.20
N LEU A 147 -6.27 -12.32 -4.45
CA LEU A 147 -6.11 -13.00 -5.75
C LEU A 147 -6.81 -12.26 -6.91
N LEU A 148 -7.98 -11.65 -6.66
CA LEU A 148 -8.65 -10.80 -7.64
C LEU A 148 -7.78 -9.57 -7.97
N CYS A 149 -7.17 -8.94 -6.97
CA CYS A 149 -6.26 -7.82 -7.17
C CYS A 149 -5.00 -8.25 -7.95
N SER A 150 -4.39 -9.38 -7.59
CA SER A 150 -3.25 -9.94 -8.34
C SER A 150 -3.59 -10.22 -9.81
N SER A 151 -4.80 -10.72 -10.07
CA SER A 151 -5.26 -10.96 -11.44
C SER A 151 -5.37 -9.66 -12.25
N ARG A 152 -5.86 -8.57 -11.64
CA ARG A 152 -5.90 -7.24 -12.28
C ARG A 152 -4.51 -6.68 -12.55
N ILE A 153 -3.62 -6.75 -11.56
CA ILE A 153 -2.21 -6.36 -11.68
C ILE A 153 -1.59 -7.09 -12.87
N ARG A 154 -1.78 -8.40 -12.95
CA ARG A 154 -1.24 -9.25 -14.01
C ARG A 154 -1.73 -8.89 -15.40
N VAL A 155 -3.02 -8.59 -15.56
CA VAL A 155 -3.58 -8.14 -16.84
C VAL A 155 -2.97 -6.80 -17.24
N LYS A 156 -2.83 -5.89 -16.28
CA LYS A 156 -2.31 -4.54 -16.53
C LYS A 156 -0.83 -4.53 -16.92
N TYR A 157 -0.02 -5.39 -16.29
CA TYR A 157 1.43 -5.46 -16.51
C TYR A 157 1.86 -6.74 -17.24
N LYS A 158 1.01 -7.27 -18.12
CA LYS A 158 1.32 -8.47 -18.89
C LYS A 158 2.65 -8.34 -19.65
N ASP A 159 3.00 -7.17 -20.18
CA ASP A 159 4.23 -7.06 -20.97
C ASP A 159 5.50 -7.06 -20.10
N TYR A 160 5.38 -6.66 -18.83
CA TYR A 160 6.49 -6.62 -17.87
C TYR A 160 6.71 -7.97 -17.19
N ILE A 161 5.64 -8.59 -16.70
CA ILE A 161 5.70 -9.80 -15.87
C ILE A 161 6.29 -11.01 -16.63
N PHE A 162 6.22 -11.00 -17.97
CA PHE A 162 6.79 -12.05 -18.81
C PHE A 162 8.32 -11.89 -19.03
N ASP A 163 8.91 -10.73 -18.70
CA ASP A 163 10.35 -10.46 -18.79
C ASP A 163 11.08 -10.68 -17.44
N LYS A 164 10.82 -11.81 -16.76
CA LYS A 164 11.43 -12.16 -15.45
C LYS A 164 11.30 -11.06 -14.39
N SER A 165 10.24 -10.26 -14.45
CA SER A 165 9.93 -9.25 -13.44
C SER A 165 8.71 -9.68 -12.63
N SER A 166 8.52 -9.05 -11.48
CA SER A 166 7.31 -9.19 -10.69
C SER A 166 6.80 -7.83 -10.25
N ILE A 167 5.50 -7.75 -10.02
CA ILE A 167 4.90 -6.56 -9.41
C ILE A 167 4.65 -6.88 -7.95
N ILE A 168 5.22 -6.05 -7.07
CA ILE A 168 4.94 -6.06 -5.64
C ILE A 168 3.96 -4.92 -5.32
N ALA A 169 2.89 -5.26 -4.62
CA ALA A 169 1.96 -4.30 -4.06
C ALA A 169 1.85 -4.49 -2.55
N GLU A 170 1.93 -3.37 -1.81
CA GLU A 170 1.80 -3.34 -0.36
C GLU A 170 0.34 -3.08 0.01
N TRP A 171 -0.19 -3.90 0.92
CA TRP A 171 -1.60 -3.90 1.27
C TRP A 171 -1.83 -3.97 2.77
N SER A 172 -2.99 -3.50 3.19
CA SER A 172 -3.53 -3.72 4.53
C SER A 172 -5.02 -4.03 4.46
N TYR A 173 -5.48 -4.94 5.33
CA TYR A 173 -6.84 -4.92 5.81
C TYR A 173 -6.90 -3.95 6.96
N ALA A 174 -7.59 -2.83 6.75
CA ALA A 174 -7.57 -1.69 7.64
C ALA A 174 -8.97 -1.23 8.02
N CYS A 175 -9.04 -0.45 9.10
CA CYS A 175 -10.22 0.33 9.46
C CYS A 175 -9.85 1.81 9.43
N SER A 176 -10.80 2.66 9.05
CA SER A 176 -10.65 4.10 9.25
C SER A 176 -10.59 4.41 10.75
N THR A 177 -10.11 5.59 11.13
CA THR A 177 -10.04 5.98 12.55
C THR A 177 -10.78 7.27 12.83
N ASP A 178 -11.23 7.42 14.08
CA ASP A 178 -11.58 8.74 14.62
C ASP A 178 -10.33 9.49 15.14
N ILE A 179 -10.55 10.65 15.75
CA ILE A 179 -9.53 11.52 16.35
C ILE A 179 -8.83 10.90 17.57
N GLU A 180 -9.41 9.88 18.19
CA GLU A 180 -8.85 9.18 19.36
C GLU A 180 -8.10 7.90 18.98
N ASP A 181 -7.80 7.71 17.68
CA ASP A 181 -7.16 6.51 17.13
C ASP A 181 -8.00 5.23 17.36
N LYS A 182 -9.33 5.36 17.40
CA LYS A 182 -10.24 4.22 17.50
C LYS A 182 -10.77 3.84 16.11
N PRO A 183 -10.86 2.53 15.80
CA PRO A 183 -11.35 2.08 14.51
C PRO A 183 -12.85 2.42 14.33
N ILE A 184 -13.18 3.00 13.19
CA ILE A 184 -14.54 3.32 12.76
C ILE A 184 -14.91 2.52 11.50
N GLY A 185 -16.15 2.02 11.47
CA GLY A 185 -16.71 1.31 10.33
C GLY A 185 -16.17 -0.12 10.14
N GLU A 186 -16.43 -0.67 8.95
CA GLU A 186 -16.02 -2.04 8.60
C GLU A 186 -14.57 -2.09 8.09
N LYS A 187 -13.94 -3.24 8.32
CA LYS A 187 -12.63 -3.55 7.76
C LYS A 187 -12.67 -3.62 6.23
N TYR A 188 -11.77 -2.89 5.58
CA TYR A 188 -11.62 -2.87 4.13
C TYR A 188 -10.19 -3.22 3.69
N LEU A 189 -10.04 -3.64 2.43
CA LEU A 189 -8.73 -3.85 1.81
C LEU A 189 -8.26 -2.54 1.18
N VAL A 190 -7.00 -2.16 1.42
CA VAL A 190 -6.37 -0.99 0.82
C VAL A 190 -4.94 -1.30 0.40
N PHE A 191 -4.57 -0.84 -0.79
CA PHE A 191 -3.21 -0.84 -1.32
C PHE A 191 -2.66 0.59 -1.29
N TYR A 192 -1.40 0.75 -0.93
CA TYR A 192 -0.78 2.08 -0.78
C TYR A 192 0.62 2.18 -1.39
N GLU A 193 1.21 1.08 -1.84
CA GLU A 193 2.39 1.10 -2.68
C GLU A 193 2.34 0.00 -3.75
N CYS A 194 2.92 0.28 -4.92
CA CYS A 194 3.09 -0.66 -6.02
C CYS A 194 4.43 -0.39 -6.69
N ARG A 195 5.23 -1.43 -6.92
CA ARG A 195 6.53 -1.35 -7.59
C ARG A 195 6.81 -2.58 -8.42
N GLU A 196 7.47 -2.35 -9.55
CA GLU A 196 8.10 -3.38 -10.37
C GLU A 196 9.45 -3.77 -9.76
N ILE A 197 9.71 -5.08 -9.72
CA ILE A 197 10.99 -5.68 -9.34
C ILE A 197 11.47 -6.53 -10.51
N SER A 198 12.64 -6.20 -11.04
CA SER A 198 13.32 -6.97 -12.07
C SER A 198 14.23 -8.00 -11.41
N HIS A 199 14.06 -9.29 -11.74
CA HIS A 199 14.93 -10.38 -11.25
C HIS A 199 16.14 -10.58 -12.18
N LYS A 200 16.75 -9.49 -12.67
CA LYS A 200 17.98 -9.55 -13.48
C LYS A 200 19.15 -9.97 -12.58
N TYR A 201 19.50 -11.26 -12.66
CA TYR A 201 20.71 -11.94 -12.20
C TYR A 201 21.25 -11.53 -10.81
N LYS A 202 21.00 -12.41 -9.82
CA LYS A 202 22.04 -12.79 -8.85
C LYS A 202 22.76 -14.01 -9.38
#